data_AF-A0A2J6RWT8-F1
#
_entry.id   AF-A0A2J6RWT8-F1
#
_cell.length_a   1.000
_cell.length_b   1.000
_cell.length_c   1.000
_cell.angle_alpha   90.00
_cell.angle_beta   90.00
_cell.angle_gamma   90.00
#
_symmetry.space_group_name_H-M   'P 1'
#
loop_
_entity.id
_entity.type
_entity.pdbx_description
1 polymer ?
#
loop_
_entity_poly.entity_id
_entity_poly.type
_entity_poly.pdbx_seq_one_letter_code
_entity_poly.pdbx_strand_id
1 'polypeptide(L)'
;MAVQLPRLWDAYHVLDIMTRGSRRMKCVATCHVGPPRRCRWDNVADSGLDIAKVENLLQDMETRPPREALPLLAELAHHSLCQGFHKRFQEQADRIIKEWTRAIHEASKQYNGSLRPEFRLQDPYRGGIENPHAEVEYSQDVSATEWATSNLGVDKQTVVQRSYQQMAAERDTLNRQATDLESQLREAEKRLTCLSQEFDQAKREHTTLTKKIESLTTKLDSEARSFDTYQAETQTQHKRLSNTVKDLQSQLIHAQQATKSLAADHKQAIDSQATLSAEKTALHSLWETEHEKCAKLSDDLEKLRLRHAETERLRTELARQQSQATAQWRQAQSDLKISAEAHDALKTSSALTKKNLSFSVAKLTGQLNAERRAYDGLRKELNNAKSSLLETQVELGILQGDIEAQEMTAAQNATVASAVSNQKWHLTKNLSVGFKGALKRQWKRFGDLIKSVKVRNRGACSGDSVEMV
;
A
#
# COMPACT_ATOMS: atom_id res chain seq x y z
N MET A 1 -54.43 51.36 -29.71
CA MET A 1 -54.14 52.13 -28.47
C MET A 1 -55.31 51.91 -27.54
N ALA A 2 -55.13 51.19 -26.44
CA ALA A 2 -56.20 50.95 -25.47
C ALA A 2 -56.49 52.23 -24.69
N VAL A 3 -57.77 52.62 -24.59
CA VAL A 3 -58.20 53.78 -23.81
C VAL A 3 -57.93 53.49 -22.33
N GLN A 4 -57.05 54.26 -21.70
CA GLN A 4 -56.80 54.15 -20.25
C GLN A 4 -57.99 54.75 -19.51
N LEU A 5 -58.75 53.89 -18.82
CA LEU A 5 -59.78 54.31 -17.89
C LEU A 5 -59.13 55.05 -16.69
N PRO A 6 -59.80 56.07 -16.12
CA PRO A 6 -59.31 56.78 -14.95
C PRO A 6 -59.15 55.81 -13.77
N ARG A 7 -57.98 55.89 -13.11
CA ARG A 7 -57.64 55.01 -11.98
C ARG A 7 -58.18 55.60 -10.68
N LEU A 8 -58.83 54.77 -9.87
CA LEU A 8 -59.38 55.18 -8.57
C LEU A 8 -58.38 54.96 -7.42
N TRP A 9 -57.47 54.00 -7.57
CA TRP A 9 -56.39 53.66 -6.64
C TRP A 9 -55.30 52.84 -7.35
N ASP A 10 -54.15 52.62 -6.70
CA ASP A 10 -53.01 51.88 -7.27
C ASP A 10 -52.94 50.45 -6.74
N ALA A 11 -53.61 49.51 -7.42
CA ALA A 11 -53.64 48.10 -7.02
C ALA A 11 -52.27 47.42 -7.15
N TYR A 12 -51.43 47.86 -8.11
CA TYR A 12 -50.07 47.33 -8.30
C TYR A 12 -49.20 47.62 -7.08
N HIS A 13 -49.26 48.85 -6.57
CA HIS A 13 -48.51 49.25 -5.39
C HIS A 13 -49.05 48.61 -4.10
N VAL A 14 -50.38 48.63 -3.91
CA VAL A 14 -50.99 48.14 -2.66
C VAL A 14 -50.82 46.64 -2.46
N LEU A 15 -50.85 45.85 -3.54
CA LEU A 15 -50.77 44.39 -3.45
C LEU A 15 -49.33 43.83 -3.59
N ASP A 16 -48.41 44.64 -4.12
CA ASP A 16 -46.98 44.32 -4.36
C ASP A 16 -46.76 42.95 -5.05
N ILE A 17 -47.59 42.66 -6.05
CA ILE A 17 -47.47 41.45 -6.88
C ILE A 17 -46.55 41.71 -8.04
N MET A 18 -46.75 42.83 -8.74
CA MET A 18 -45.92 43.22 -9.87
C MET A 18 -45.88 44.74 -10.00
N THR A 19 -44.89 45.24 -10.72
CA THR A 19 -44.81 46.66 -11.09
C THR A 19 -45.47 46.87 -12.44
N ARG A 20 -46.17 48.00 -12.64
CA ARG A 20 -46.83 48.29 -13.92
C ARG A 20 -45.82 48.29 -15.07
N GLY A 21 -46.13 47.56 -16.14
CA GLY A 21 -45.25 47.43 -17.31
C GLY A 21 -44.02 46.53 -17.08
N SER A 22 -43.88 45.94 -15.90
CA SER A 22 -42.83 44.96 -15.61
C SER A 22 -43.33 43.56 -15.92
N ARG A 23 -42.54 42.79 -16.66
CA ARG A 23 -42.76 41.33 -16.83
C ARG A 23 -42.33 40.51 -15.61
N ARG A 24 -41.80 41.16 -14.57
CA ARG A 24 -41.40 40.51 -13.32
C ARG A 24 -42.57 40.53 -12.35
N MET A 25 -42.90 39.36 -11.83
CA MET A 25 -43.94 39.17 -10.83
C MET A 25 -43.36 38.48 -9.59
N LYS A 26 -43.89 38.83 -8.42
CA LYS A 26 -43.61 38.16 -7.15
C LYS A 26 -44.75 37.18 -6.90
N CYS A 27 -44.39 35.92 -6.68
CA CYS A 27 -45.31 34.93 -6.16
C CYS A 27 -45.86 35.40 -4.82
N VAL A 28 -47.13 35.14 -4.60
CA VAL A 28 -47.81 35.39 -3.33
C VAL A 28 -47.13 34.59 -2.21
N ALA A 29 -46.81 33.33 -2.43
CA ALA A 29 -46.21 32.47 -1.42
C ALA A 29 -44.74 32.83 -1.08
N THR A 30 -44.40 32.70 0.21
CA THR A 30 -43.02 32.79 0.70
C THR A 30 -42.34 31.42 0.65
N CYS A 31 -41.12 31.38 0.12
CA CYS A 31 -40.32 30.17 0.12
C CYS A 31 -39.95 29.78 1.56
N HIS A 32 -40.10 28.51 1.92
CA HIS A 32 -39.70 27.98 3.24
C HIS A 32 -38.20 27.73 3.37
N VAL A 33 -37.44 27.82 2.27
CA VAL A 33 -36.01 27.57 2.26
C VAL A 33 -35.28 28.92 2.33
N GLY A 34 -34.86 29.30 3.54
CA GLY A 34 -34.07 30.51 3.80
C GLY A 34 -34.89 31.67 4.40
N PRO A 35 -34.31 32.89 4.48
CA PRO A 35 -35.05 34.07 4.94
C PRO A 35 -36.29 34.28 4.08
N PRO A 36 -37.42 34.74 4.66
CA PRO A 36 -38.72 34.79 3.98
C PRO A 36 -38.64 35.66 2.73
N ARG A 37 -38.48 35.00 1.58
CA ARG A 37 -38.45 35.64 0.27
C ARG A 37 -39.62 35.11 -0.54
N ARG A 38 -40.40 36.01 -1.12
CA ARG A 38 -41.40 35.66 -2.13
C ARG A 38 -40.67 35.09 -3.34
N CYS A 39 -41.17 33.99 -3.90
CA CYS A 39 -40.60 33.46 -5.14
C CYS A 39 -40.70 34.54 -6.22
N ARG A 40 -39.60 34.82 -6.91
CA ARG A 40 -39.55 35.86 -7.93
C ARG A 40 -39.57 35.20 -9.30
N TRP A 41 -40.51 35.61 -10.13
CA TRP A 41 -40.61 35.14 -11.50
C TRP A 41 -39.96 36.16 -12.41
N ASP A 42 -38.67 35.93 -12.66
CA ASP A 42 -37.89 36.73 -13.59
C ASP A 42 -37.96 36.16 -15.02
N ASN A 43 -38.37 34.89 -15.20
CA ASN A 43 -38.53 34.23 -16.50
C ASN A 43 -39.92 33.58 -16.61
N VAL A 44 -40.80 34.21 -17.39
CA VAL A 44 -42.24 33.91 -17.46
C VAL A 44 -42.55 32.74 -18.39
N ALA A 45 -41.68 32.50 -19.37
CA ALA A 45 -41.88 31.50 -20.41
C ALA A 45 -42.02 30.07 -19.86
N ASP A 46 -41.35 29.77 -18.74
CA ASP A 46 -41.25 28.41 -18.19
C ASP A 46 -42.26 28.14 -17.06
N SER A 47 -42.96 29.17 -16.54
CA SER A 47 -43.72 29.05 -15.30
C SER A 47 -45.21 28.73 -15.50
N GLY A 48 -45.69 28.70 -16.76
CA GLY A 48 -47.09 28.43 -17.10
C GLY A 48 -48.09 29.47 -16.56
N LEU A 49 -47.59 30.61 -16.07
CA LEU A 49 -48.39 31.68 -15.48
C LEU A 49 -48.83 32.68 -16.54
N ASP A 50 -50.13 32.94 -16.56
CA ASP A 50 -50.73 33.94 -17.45
C ASP A 50 -50.58 35.34 -16.85
N ILE A 51 -49.44 35.98 -17.11
CA ILE A 51 -49.18 37.36 -16.66
C ILE A 51 -50.22 38.32 -17.21
N ALA A 52 -50.70 38.12 -18.44
CA ALA A 52 -51.72 38.98 -19.02
C ALA A 52 -53.01 38.91 -18.19
N LYS A 53 -53.37 37.73 -17.68
CA LYS A 53 -54.51 37.58 -16.77
C LYS A 53 -54.31 38.30 -15.43
N VAL A 54 -53.11 38.25 -14.84
CA VAL A 54 -52.80 39.00 -13.61
C VAL A 54 -52.84 40.52 -13.86
N GLU A 55 -52.27 41.00 -14.95
CA GLU A 55 -52.31 42.42 -15.34
C GLU A 55 -53.75 42.91 -15.56
N ASN A 56 -54.57 42.10 -16.24
CA ASN A 56 -55.98 42.41 -16.47
C ASN A 56 -56.78 42.47 -15.16
N LEU A 57 -56.55 41.55 -14.23
CA LEU A 57 -57.18 41.56 -12.90
C LEU A 57 -56.78 42.80 -12.11
N LEU A 58 -55.49 43.13 -12.06
CA LEU A 58 -55.01 44.34 -11.38
C LEU A 58 -55.59 45.60 -12.03
N GLN A 59 -55.69 45.66 -13.35
CA GLN A 59 -56.28 46.80 -14.05
C GLN A 59 -57.78 46.92 -13.78
N ASP A 60 -58.53 45.81 -13.78
CA ASP A 60 -59.95 45.79 -13.43
C ASP A 60 -60.17 46.28 -11.98
N MET A 61 -59.31 45.86 -11.04
CA MET A 61 -59.34 46.34 -9.65
C MET A 61 -59.16 47.86 -9.54
N GLU A 62 -58.28 48.49 -10.34
CA GLU A 62 -58.05 49.94 -10.32
C GLU A 62 -59.21 50.77 -10.88
N THR A 63 -60.05 50.17 -11.72
CA THR A 63 -61.25 50.82 -12.27
C THR A 63 -62.45 50.80 -11.31
N ARG A 64 -62.33 50.08 -10.20
CA ARG A 64 -63.37 49.92 -9.18
C ARG A 64 -62.94 50.55 -7.86
N PRO A 65 -63.88 51.03 -7.03
CA PRO A 65 -63.58 51.39 -5.65
C PRO A 65 -62.91 50.23 -4.92
N PRO A 66 -61.94 50.46 -4.01
CA PRO A 66 -61.16 49.37 -3.42
C PRO A 66 -62.04 48.27 -2.78
N ARG A 67 -63.16 48.63 -2.15
CA ARG A 67 -64.10 47.68 -1.53
C ARG A 67 -64.74 46.72 -2.54
N GLU A 68 -65.01 47.17 -3.76
CA GLU A 68 -65.60 46.36 -4.83
C GLU A 68 -64.57 45.43 -5.50
N ALA A 69 -63.28 45.64 -5.26
CA ALA A 69 -62.21 44.80 -5.76
C ALA A 69 -61.99 43.52 -4.91
N LEU A 70 -62.62 43.41 -3.73
CA LEU A 70 -62.48 42.25 -2.83
C LEU A 70 -62.80 40.89 -3.48
N PRO A 71 -63.86 40.72 -4.30
CA PRO A 71 -64.15 39.45 -4.95
C PRO A 71 -63.05 38.97 -5.91
N LEU A 72 -62.27 39.91 -6.47
CA LEU A 72 -61.19 39.62 -7.42
C LEU A 72 -59.92 39.09 -6.72
N LEU A 73 -59.80 39.24 -5.40
CA LEU A 73 -58.61 38.80 -4.66
C LEU A 73 -58.38 37.29 -4.72
N ALA A 74 -59.46 36.50 -4.69
CA ALA A 74 -59.34 35.05 -4.75
C ALA A 74 -58.82 34.58 -6.11
N GLU A 75 -59.33 35.18 -7.19
CA GLU A 75 -58.88 34.91 -8.54
C GLU A 75 -57.44 35.42 -8.76
N LEU A 76 -57.12 36.62 -8.27
CA LEU A 76 -55.78 37.18 -8.33
C LEU A 76 -54.76 36.30 -7.58
N ALA A 77 -55.08 35.85 -6.37
CA ALA A 77 -54.23 34.94 -5.60
C ALA A 77 -53.99 33.63 -6.35
N HIS A 78 -55.04 33.05 -6.93
CA HIS A 78 -54.93 31.82 -7.71
C HIS A 78 -53.98 31.95 -8.91
N HIS A 79 -54.08 33.07 -9.64
CA HIS A 79 -53.24 33.35 -10.81
C HIS A 79 -51.84 33.91 -10.48
N SER A 80 -51.57 34.24 -9.23
CA SER A 80 -50.26 34.78 -8.77
C SER A 80 -49.52 33.84 -7.81
N LEU A 81 -49.93 32.56 -7.76
CA LEU A 81 -49.24 31.51 -6.99
C LEU A 81 -48.58 30.46 -7.89
N CYS A 82 -47.39 29.98 -7.47
CA CYS A 82 -46.70 28.88 -8.15
C CYS A 82 -47.31 27.53 -7.76
N GLN A 83 -48.27 27.03 -8.54
CA GLN A 83 -48.98 25.78 -8.25
C GLN A 83 -48.04 24.56 -8.10
N GLY A 84 -46.95 24.51 -8.86
CA GLY A 84 -46.00 23.39 -8.82
C GLY A 84 -45.04 23.38 -7.63
N PHE A 85 -44.76 24.53 -7.01
CA PHE A 85 -43.69 24.66 -6.01
C PHE A 85 -44.21 24.70 -4.56
N HIS A 86 -45.43 25.20 -4.33
CA HIS A 86 -45.98 25.35 -2.99
C HIS A 86 -46.98 24.24 -2.66
N LYS A 87 -46.49 23.11 -2.12
CA LYS A 87 -47.30 21.92 -1.76
C LYS A 87 -48.44 22.17 -0.75
N ARG A 88 -48.47 23.32 -0.05
CA ARG A 88 -49.54 23.75 0.89
C ARG A 88 -50.23 25.03 0.39
N PHE A 89 -50.63 25.01 -0.87
CA PHE A 89 -51.10 26.17 -1.64
C PHE A 89 -52.27 26.94 -0.98
N GLN A 90 -53.27 26.23 -0.45
CA GLN A 90 -54.49 26.83 0.05
C GLN A 90 -54.25 27.71 1.29
N GLU A 91 -53.49 27.21 2.28
CA GLU A 91 -53.28 27.91 3.55
C GLU A 91 -52.49 29.22 3.38
N GLN A 92 -51.55 29.24 2.42
CA GLN A 92 -50.74 30.43 2.12
C GLN A 92 -51.53 31.45 1.31
N ALA A 93 -52.35 30.99 0.35
CA ALA A 93 -53.29 31.84 -0.38
C ALA A 93 -54.25 32.53 0.59
N ASP A 94 -54.88 31.77 1.50
CA ASP A 94 -55.84 32.30 2.47
C ASP A 94 -55.22 33.34 3.41
N ARG A 95 -53.96 33.14 3.81
CA ARG A 95 -53.24 34.11 4.66
C ARG A 95 -53.02 35.43 3.93
N ILE A 96 -52.63 35.39 2.65
CA ILE A 96 -52.34 36.61 1.90
C ILE A 96 -53.61 37.29 1.42
N ILE A 97 -54.66 36.54 1.08
CA ILE A 97 -55.98 37.11 0.85
C ILE A 97 -56.43 37.91 2.08
N LYS A 98 -56.17 37.44 3.31
CA LYS A 98 -56.46 38.21 4.54
C LYS A 98 -55.61 39.49 4.65
N GLU A 99 -54.32 39.43 4.30
CA GLU A 99 -53.44 40.61 4.29
C GLU A 99 -53.87 41.65 3.25
N TRP A 100 -54.14 41.22 2.02
CA TRP A 100 -54.66 42.07 0.94
C TRP A 100 -56.03 42.63 1.25
N THR A 101 -56.90 41.83 1.87
CA THR A 101 -58.20 42.31 2.36
C THR A 101 -57.97 43.47 3.33
N ARG A 102 -57.04 43.36 4.28
CA ARG A 102 -56.70 44.45 5.21
C ARG A 102 -56.16 45.69 4.48
N ALA A 103 -55.26 45.50 3.51
CA ALA A 103 -54.70 46.59 2.72
C ALA A 103 -55.77 47.33 1.90
N ILE A 104 -56.72 46.58 1.31
CA ILE A 104 -57.87 47.15 0.60
C ILE A 104 -58.82 47.90 1.53
N HIS A 105 -59.04 47.42 2.75
CA HIS A 105 -59.85 48.16 3.74
C HIS A 105 -59.17 49.49 4.11
N GLU A 106 -57.84 49.51 4.25
CA GLU A 106 -57.10 50.75 4.53
C GLU A 106 -57.13 51.71 3.34
N ALA A 107 -56.92 51.20 2.12
CA ALA A 107 -57.09 51.96 0.89
C ALA A 107 -58.53 52.50 0.75
N SER A 108 -59.54 51.73 1.17
CA SER A 108 -60.95 52.17 1.19
C SER A 108 -61.18 53.33 2.17
N LYS A 109 -60.53 53.32 3.34
CA LYS A 109 -60.60 54.45 4.28
C LYS A 109 -59.96 55.70 3.71
N GLN A 110 -58.80 55.57 3.06
CA GLN A 110 -58.12 56.68 2.41
C GLN A 110 -58.95 57.22 1.24
N TYR A 111 -59.53 56.33 0.43
CA TYR A 111 -60.43 56.68 -0.67
C TYR A 111 -61.67 57.44 -0.17
N ASN A 112 -62.33 56.95 0.88
CA ASN A 112 -63.49 57.61 1.48
C ASN A 112 -63.14 58.90 2.25
N GLY A 113 -61.95 58.97 2.84
CA GLY A 113 -61.46 60.16 3.56
C GLY A 113 -60.94 61.26 2.63
N SER A 114 -60.45 60.89 1.45
CA SER A 114 -60.00 61.82 0.40
C SER A 114 -61.16 62.32 -0.46
N LEU A 115 -62.29 61.61 -0.49
CA LEU A 115 -63.56 62.12 -0.99
C LEU A 115 -64.17 63.09 0.04
N ARG A 116 -63.55 64.25 0.23
CA ARG A 116 -64.25 65.39 0.81
C ARG A 116 -65.50 65.68 -0.07
N PRO A 117 -66.67 65.99 0.52
CA PRO A 117 -67.87 66.39 -0.22
C PRO A 117 -67.74 67.69 -1.04
N GLU A 118 -66.58 68.36 -1.04
CA GLU A 118 -66.36 69.67 -1.65
C GLU A 118 -66.08 69.64 -3.16
N PHE A 119 -65.97 68.46 -3.78
CA PHE A 119 -65.91 68.34 -5.24
C PHE A 119 -67.26 67.86 -5.83
N ARG A 120 -68.35 68.54 -5.46
CA ARG A 120 -69.38 68.84 -6.47
C ARG A 120 -68.82 69.97 -7.32
N LEU A 121 -68.68 69.73 -8.62
CA LEU A 121 -68.44 70.76 -9.64
C LEU A 121 -69.34 71.99 -9.38
N GLN A 122 -68.80 73.00 -8.70
CA GLN A 122 -69.26 74.37 -8.80
C GLN A 122 -68.33 75.08 -9.78
N ASP A 123 -68.92 75.36 -10.93
CA ASP A 123 -68.48 76.24 -11.99
C ASP A 123 -67.91 77.57 -11.46
N PRO A 124 -66.63 77.93 -11.71
CA PRO A 124 -66.05 79.17 -11.22
C PRO A 124 -66.34 80.40 -12.09
N TYR A 125 -67.22 80.34 -13.10
CA TYR A 125 -67.58 81.51 -13.91
C TYR A 125 -68.92 82.15 -13.50
N ARG A 126 -69.02 82.72 -12.30
CA ARG A 126 -69.96 83.82 -12.00
C ARG A 126 -69.73 84.44 -10.63
N GLY A 127 -69.25 85.67 -10.61
CA GLY A 127 -69.15 86.45 -9.38
C GLY A 127 -68.32 87.71 -9.58
N GLY A 128 -68.88 88.68 -10.30
CA GLY A 128 -68.36 90.04 -10.26
C GLY A 128 -68.40 90.55 -8.83
N ILE A 129 -67.30 91.16 -8.40
CA ILE A 129 -67.28 92.01 -7.22
C ILE A 129 -66.86 93.39 -7.69
N GLU A 130 -67.74 94.31 -7.32
CA GLU A 130 -67.83 95.69 -7.72
C GLU A 130 -66.67 96.50 -7.16
N ASN A 131 -66.33 97.51 -7.96
CA ASN A 131 -65.36 98.55 -7.72
C ASN A 131 -66.05 99.68 -6.93
N PRO A 132 -65.64 100.04 -5.70
CA PRO A 132 -66.16 101.23 -5.04
C PRO A 132 -65.12 102.36 -5.13
N HIS A 133 -64.98 102.94 -6.32
CA HIS A 133 -64.53 104.32 -6.47
C HIS A 133 -65.76 105.18 -6.72
N ALA A 134 -66.38 105.66 -5.63
CA ALA A 134 -67.39 106.70 -5.68
C ALA A 134 -66.75 108.01 -5.20
N GLU A 135 -66.34 108.80 -6.19
CA GLU A 135 -66.09 110.23 -6.05
C GLU A 135 -67.37 110.89 -5.53
N VAL A 136 -67.33 111.44 -4.32
CA VAL A 136 -68.40 112.31 -3.81
C VAL A 136 -68.08 113.72 -4.28
N GLU A 137 -68.73 114.06 -5.39
CA GLU A 137 -68.69 115.36 -6.02
C GLU A 137 -69.49 116.38 -5.22
N TYR A 138 -68.89 117.55 -5.16
CA TYR A 138 -69.28 118.81 -4.55
C TYR A 138 -70.66 119.31 -5.03
N SER A 139 -71.56 119.68 -4.11
CA SER A 139 -72.74 120.48 -4.45
C SER A 139 -72.95 121.58 -3.40
N GLN A 140 -72.39 122.75 -3.72
CA GLN A 140 -72.78 124.04 -3.18
C GLN A 140 -74.13 124.42 -3.81
N ASP A 141 -75.13 124.70 -2.99
CA ASP A 141 -76.25 125.55 -3.39
C ASP A 141 -76.48 126.61 -2.31
N VAL A 142 -76.07 127.83 -2.67
CA VAL A 142 -76.37 129.10 -2.03
C VAL A 142 -77.42 129.77 -2.91
N SER A 143 -78.59 130.08 -2.34
CA SER A 143 -79.53 131.17 -2.71
C SER A 143 -80.92 130.76 -2.21
N ALA A 144 -81.62 131.51 -1.36
CA ALA A 144 -82.15 132.87 -1.49
C ALA A 144 -83.67 132.75 -1.36
N THR A 145 -84.25 133.42 -0.37
CA THR A 145 -85.63 133.96 -0.34
C THR A 145 -85.81 134.60 1.03
N GLU A 146 -85.50 135.88 1.22
CA GLU A 146 -86.26 137.07 0.82
C GLU A 146 -87.71 137.15 1.32
N TRP A 147 -87.90 138.14 2.21
CA TRP A 147 -89.02 139.08 2.34
C TRP A 147 -90.39 138.60 2.82
N ALA A 148 -90.76 139.09 4.01
CA ALA A 148 -92.06 139.75 4.22
C ALA A 148 -91.94 140.84 5.29
N THR A 149 -91.87 142.08 4.81
CA THR A 149 -92.10 143.32 5.55
C THR A 149 -93.59 143.45 5.88
N SER A 150 -93.92 143.99 7.06
CA SER A 150 -94.71 145.24 7.20
C SER A 150 -95.52 145.32 8.48
N ASN A 151 -95.41 146.50 9.09
CA ASN A 151 -96.45 147.25 9.78
C ASN A 151 -97.03 146.67 11.08
N LEU A 152 -96.71 147.32 12.19
CA LEU A 152 -97.68 148.09 12.96
C LEU A 152 -96.92 148.94 13.99
N GLY A 153 -97.37 150.18 14.17
CA GLY A 153 -96.83 151.12 15.15
C GLY A 153 -96.92 150.57 16.56
N VAL A 154 -95.83 149.99 17.01
CA VAL A 154 -95.59 149.63 18.40
C VAL A 154 -94.30 150.34 18.78
N ASP A 155 -94.31 151.03 19.92
CA ASP A 155 -93.19 151.73 20.54
C ASP A 155 -91.84 151.21 20.06
N LYS A 156 -91.01 152.07 19.45
CA LYS A 156 -89.66 151.70 18.98
C LYS A 156 -88.85 150.97 20.07
N GLN A 157 -89.21 151.15 21.33
CA GLN A 157 -88.66 150.43 22.48
C GLN A 157 -89.04 148.94 22.53
N THR A 158 -90.27 148.55 22.19
CA THR A 158 -90.76 147.15 22.27
C THR A 158 -90.34 146.26 21.09
N VAL A 159 -90.24 146.80 19.87
CA VAL A 159 -89.72 146.06 18.69
C VAL A 159 -88.22 145.82 18.84
N VAL A 160 -87.50 146.85 19.30
CA VAL A 160 -86.09 146.72 19.68
C VAL A 160 -85.95 145.70 20.82
N GLN A 161 -86.84 145.69 21.80
CA GLN A 161 -86.80 144.73 22.91
C GLN A 161 -87.12 143.28 22.49
N ARG A 162 -88.07 143.04 21.59
CA ARG A 162 -88.29 141.70 21.01
C ARG A 162 -87.14 141.25 20.13
N SER A 163 -86.57 142.16 19.34
CA SER A 163 -85.37 141.88 18.55
C SER A 163 -84.18 141.54 19.46
N TYR A 164 -83.98 142.26 20.56
CA TYR A 164 -82.98 141.91 21.59
C TYR A 164 -83.25 140.55 22.24
N GLN A 165 -84.50 140.23 22.55
CA GLN A 165 -84.87 138.91 23.12
C GLN A 165 -84.65 137.77 22.12
N GLN A 166 -84.97 137.98 20.84
CA GLN A 166 -84.76 137.02 19.78
C GLN A 166 -83.26 136.81 19.51
N MET A 167 -82.49 137.89 19.41
CA MET A 167 -81.03 137.84 19.31
C MET A 167 -80.40 137.17 20.55
N ALA A 168 -80.95 137.38 21.75
CA ALA A 168 -80.50 136.70 22.96
C ALA A 168 -80.81 135.19 22.92
N ALA A 169 -82.00 134.80 22.46
CA ALA A 169 -82.39 133.39 22.32
C ALA A 169 -81.58 132.67 21.22
N GLU A 170 -81.31 133.34 20.10
CA GLU A 170 -80.44 132.86 19.03
C GLU A 170 -79.00 132.73 19.52
N ARG A 171 -78.47 133.74 20.22
CA ARG A 171 -77.15 133.68 20.86
C ARG A 171 -77.06 132.51 21.84
N ASP A 172 -78.08 132.30 22.68
CA ASP A 172 -78.08 131.20 23.64
C ASP A 172 -78.19 129.84 22.94
N THR A 173 -78.90 129.75 21.81
CA THR A 173 -78.98 128.52 20.99
C THR A 173 -77.66 128.24 20.28
N LEU A 174 -77.03 129.25 19.69
CA LEU A 174 -75.69 129.14 19.10
C LEU A 174 -74.65 128.79 20.15
N ASN A 175 -74.74 129.35 21.37
CA ASN A 175 -73.86 128.97 22.49
C ASN A 175 -74.07 127.51 22.90
N ARG A 176 -75.31 127.00 22.91
CA ARG A 176 -75.58 125.57 23.14
C ARG A 176 -75.01 124.69 22.03
N GLN A 177 -75.13 125.10 20.77
CA GLN A 177 -74.54 124.37 19.64
C GLN A 177 -73.01 124.41 19.68
N ALA A 178 -72.41 125.55 20.00
CA ALA A 178 -70.96 125.69 20.16
C ALA A 178 -70.44 124.79 21.28
N THR A 179 -71.12 124.78 22.44
CA THR A 179 -70.74 123.90 23.56
C THR A 179 -70.94 122.41 23.25
N ASP A 180 -71.98 122.04 22.49
CA ASP A 180 -72.18 120.66 22.03
C ASP A 180 -71.09 120.24 21.03
N LEU A 181 -70.79 121.07 20.03
CA LEU A 181 -69.70 120.85 19.09
C LEU A 181 -68.34 120.76 19.79
N GLU A 182 -68.08 121.61 20.79
CA GLU A 182 -66.86 121.52 21.63
C GLU A 182 -66.82 120.22 22.45
N SER A 183 -67.96 119.71 22.90
CA SER A 183 -68.04 118.41 23.58
C SER A 183 -67.75 117.26 22.61
N GLN A 184 -68.36 117.28 21.42
CA GLN A 184 -68.12 116.30 20.36
C GLN A 184 -66.66 116.32 19.87
N LEU A 185 -66.07 117.51 19.70
CA LEU A 185 -64.67 117.69 19.33
C LEU A 185 -63.76 117.06 20.39
N ARG A 186 -63.99 117.33 21.68
CA ARG A 186 -63.22 116.72 22.78
C ARG A 186 -63.36 115.21 22.83
N GLU A 187 -64.54 114.66 22.53
CA GLU A 187 -64.75 113.22 22.44
C GLU A 187 -64.02 112.60 21.24
N ALA A 188 -64.05 113.25 20.08
CA ALA A 188 -63.31 112.83 18.90
C ALA A 188 -61.78 112.87 19.14
N GLU A 189 -61.26 113.91 19.80
CA GLU A 189 -59.86 114.01 20.21
C GLU A 189 -59.45 112.88 21.16
N LYS A 190 -60.30 112.54 22.14
CA LYS A 190 -60.07 111.38 23.02
C LYS A 190 -60.01 110.07 22.23
N ARG A 191 -60.96 109.86 21.30
CA ARG A 191 -60.98 108.65 20.45
C ARG A 191 -59.75 108.57 19.55
N LEU A 192 -59.33 109.66 18.94
CA LEU A 192 -58.08 109.73 18.15
C LEU A 192 -56.86 109.39 19.00
N THR A 193 -56.83 109.86 20.25
CA THR A 193 -55.74 109.54 21.18
C THR A 193 -55.72 108.06 21.54
N CYS A 194 -56.87 107.46 21.85
CA CYS A 194 -56.99 106.02 22.10
C CYS A 194 -56.58 105.18 20.89
N LEU A 195 -57.09 105.51 19.70
CA LEU A 195 -56.74 104.81 18.46
C LEU A 195 -55.24 104.93 18.12
N SER A 196 -54.63 106.09 18.38
CA SER A 196 -53.19 106.28 18.21
C SER A 196 -52.38 105.37 19.14
N GLN A 197 -52.80 105.26 20.42
CA GLN A 197 -52.17 104.35 21.37
C GLN A 197 -52.33 102.87 20.99
N GLU A 198 -53.52 102.47 20.53
CA GLU A 198 -53.78 101.11 20.02
C GLU A 198 -52.94 100.81 18.78
N PHE A 199 -52.81 101.76 17.85
CA PHE A 199 -51.95 101.62 16.67
C PHE A 199 -50.48 101.44 17.06
N ASP A 200 -49.97 102.25 18.00
CA ASP A 200 -48.60 102.13 18.50
C ASP A 200 -48.36 100.83 19.26
N GLN A 201 -49.37 100.31 19.95
CA GLN A 201 -49.33 99.00 20.60
C GLN A 201 -49.28 97.87 19.57
N ALA A 202 -50.18 97.87 18.59
CA ALA A 202 -50.21 96.89 17.50
C ALA A 202 -48.91 96.92 16.69
N LYS A 203 -48.34 98.10 16.45
CA LYS A 203 -47.04 98.27 15.78
C LYS A 203 -45.92 97.62 16.58
N ARG A 204 -45.88 97.81 17.91
CA ARG A 204 -44.89 97.16 18.80
C ARG A 204 -45.04 95.64 18.80
N GLU A 205 -46.27 95.13 18.88
CA GLU A 205 -46.56 93.70 18.80
C GLU A 205 -46.13 93.11 17.46
N HIS A 206 -46.44 93.78 16.36
CA HIS A 206 -46.01 93.37 15.01
C HIS A 206 -44.48 93.29 14.93
N THR A 207 -43.74 94.31 15.38
CA THR A 207 -42.27 94.26 15.37
C THR A 207 -41.69 93.14 16.23
N THR A 208 -42.33 92.82 17.37
CA THR A 208 -41.94 91.69 18.22
C THR A 208 -42.17 90.35 17.52
N LEU A 209 -43.31 90.18 16.85
CA LEU A 209 -43.62 88.98 16.09
C LEU A 209 -42.70 88.82 14.88
N THR A 210 -42.40 89.91 14.14
CA THR A 210 -41.42 89.88 13.03
C THR A 210 -40.06 89.38 13.50
N LYS A 211 -39.53 89.91 14.60
CA LYS A 211 -38.25 89.44 15.18
C LYS A 211 -38.30 87.97 15.60
N LYS A 212 -39.43 87.52 16.14
CA LYS A 212 -39.63 86.12 16.52
C LYS A 212 -39.65 85.19 15.30
N ILE A 213 -40.31 85.61 14.22
CA ILE A 213 -40.32 84.87 12.95
C ILE A 213 -38.91 84.78 12.38
N GLU A 214 -38.17 85.88 12.31
CA GLU A 214 -36.77 85.89 11.84
C GLU A 214 -35.87 84.95 12.66
N SER A 215 -36.01 84.95 13.99
CA SER A 215 -35.27 84.04 14.87
C SER A 215 -35.65 82.56 14.65
N LEU A 216 -36.91 82.26 14.38
CA LEU A 216 -37.34 80.88 14.10
C LEU A 216 -36.89 80.43 12.70
N THR A 217 -36.95 81.30 11.70
CA THR A 217 -36.46 81.02 10.34
C THR A 217 -34.97 80.69 10.35
N THR A 218 -34.16 81.50 11.04
CA THR A 218 -32.71 81.25 11.16
C THR A 218 -32.39 79.94 11.88
N LYS A 219 -33.16 79.57 12.92
CA LYS A 219 -33.03 78.26 13.58
C LYS A 219 -33.38 77.12 12.64
N LEU A 220 -34.51 77.22 11.93
CA LEU A 220 -34.95 76.21 10.96
C LEU A 220 -33.92 76.02 9.83
N ASP A 221 -33.36 77.11 9.30
CA ASP A 221 -32.31 77.06 8.29
C ASP A 221 -31.03 76.38 8.82
N SER A 222 -30.67 76.63 10.08
CA SER A 222 -29.52 75.97 10.71
C SER A 222 -29.74 74.48 10.94
N GLU A 223 -30.96 74.10 11.34
CA GLU A 223 -31.36 72.69 11.50
C GLU A 223 -31.39 71.98 10.15
N ALA A 224 -31.93 72.60 9.10
CA ALA A 224 -31.94 72.06 7.74
C ALA A 224 -30.50 71.79 7.23
N ARG A 225 -29.58 72.74 7.42
CA ARG A 225 -28.17 72.54 7.06
C ARG A 225 -27.52 71.41 7.87
N SER A 226 -27.83 71.31 9.17
CA SER A 226 -27.32 70.22 10.00
C SER A 226 -27.83 68.86 9.52
N PHE A 227 -29.09 68.80 9.09
CA PHE A 227 -29.67 67.59 8.51
C PHE A 227 -29.01 67.21 7.17
N ASP A 228 -28.75 68.18 6.29
CA ASP A 228 -28.04 67.95 5.04
C ASP A 228 -26.62 67.40 5.28
N THR A 229 -25.90 67.94 6.28
CA THR A 229 -24.58 67.42 6.66
C THR A 229 -24.66 65.99 7.18
N TYR A 230 -25.63 65.68 8.04
CA TYR A 230 -25.86 64.32 8.54
C TYR A 230 -26.21 63.34 7.41
N GLN A 231 -27.02 63.79 6.44
CA GLN A 231 -27.37 62.99 5.27
C GLN A 231 -26.14 62.71 4.38
N ALA A 232 -25.27 63.70 4.17
CA ALA A 232 -24.03 63.51 3.42
C ALA A 232 -23.04 62.56 4.12
N GLU A 233 -22.93 62.65 5.45
CA GLU A 233 -22.10 61.75 6.26
C GLU A 233 -22.61 60.30 6.21
N THR A 234 -23.90 60.09 6.40
CA THR A 234 -24.51 58.75 6.34
C THR A 234 -24.39 58.12 4.94
N GLN A 235 -24.55 58.90 3.86
CA GLN A 235 -24.27 58.42 2.50
C GLN A 235 -22.80 58.04 2.30
N THR A 236 -21.87 58.82 2.87
CA THR A 236 -20.44 58.52 2.82
C THR A 236 -20.11 57.24 3.59
N GLN A 237 -20.68 57.07 4.78
CA GLN A 237 -20.54 55.84 5.57
C GLN A 237 -21.12 54.63 4.83
N HIS A 238 -22.31 54.76 4.23
CA HIS A 238 -22.90 53.69 3.42
C HIS A 238 -22.00 53.30 2.24
N LYS A 239 -21.41 54.26 1.53
CA LYS A 239 -20.45 53.97 0.44
C LYS A 239 -19.21 53.23 0.96
N ARG A 240 -18.66 53.63 2.11
CA ARG A 240 -17.53 52.93 2.75
C ARG A 240 -17.88 51.49 3.10
N LEU A 241 -18.99 51.27 3.79
CA LEU A 241 -19.46 49.93 4.17
C LEU A 241 -19.75 49.07 2.93
N SER A 242 -20.37 49.64 1.89
CA SER A 242 -20.61 48.93 0.64
C SER A 242 -19.32 48.46 -0.03
N ASN A 243 -18.26 49.28 -0.01
CA ASN A 243 -16.96 48.90 -0.54
C ASN A 243 -16.30 47.82 0.33
N THR A 244 -16.36 47.92 1.66
CA THR A 244 -15.86 46.88 2.56
C THR A 244 -16.57 45.53 2.34
N VAL A 245 -17.89 45.54 2.13
CA VAL A 245 -18.65 44.31 1.82
C VAL A 245 -18.17 43.69 0.50
N LYS A 246 -17.92 44.49 -0.54
CA LYS A 246 -17.40 44.01 -1.84
C LYS A 246 -15.99 43.41 -1.71
N ASP A 247 -15.14 44.04 -0.90
CA ASP A 247 -13.79 43.55 -0.65
C ASP A 247 -13.81 42.22 0.11
N LEU A 248 -14.58 42.14 1.20
CA LEU A 248 -14.79 40.90 1.96
C LEU A 248 -15.41 39.78 1.11
N GLN A 249 -16.31 40.12 0.20
CA GLN A 249 -16.88 39.15 -0.74
C GLN A 249 -15.82 38.61 -1.71
N SER A 250 -14.91 39.46 -2.20
CA SER A 250 -13.78 39.04 -3.04
C SER A 250 -12.81 38.14 -2.25
N GLN A 251 -12.49 38.52 -1.01
CA GLN A 251 -11.65 37.72 -0.12
C GLN A 251 -12.27 36.34 0.17
N LEU A 252 -13.59 36.28 0.39
CA LEU A 252 -14.31 35.01 0.60
C LEU A 252 -14.23 34.10 -0.64
N ILE A 253 -14.39 34.66 -1.84
CA ILE A 253 -14.27 33.89 -3.09
C ILE A 253 -12.85 33.34 -3.25
N HIS A 254 -11.82 34.15 -2.98
CA HIS A 254 -10.42 33.71 -3.01
C HIS A 254 -10.14 32.61 -1.99
N ALA A 255 -10.62 32.77 -0.75
CA ALA A 255 -10.47 31.75 0.29
C ALA A 255 -11.15 30.43 -0.12
N GLN A 256 -12.36 30.48 -0.68
CA GLN A 256 -13.06 29.30 -1.19
C GLN A 256 -12.31 28.60 -2.32
N GLN A 257 -11.69 29.36 -3.23
CA GLN A 257 -10.83 28.80 -4.29
C GLN A 257 -9.57 28.15 -3.72
N ALA A 258 -8.91 28.78 -2.74
CA ALA A 258 -7.75 28.23 -2.05
C ALA A 258 -8.09 26.92 -1.32
N THR A 259 -9.25 26.86 -0.64
CA THR A 259 -9.72 25.62 0.01
C THR A 259 -9.96 24.50 -1.00
N LYS A 260 -10.53 24.81 -2.17
CA LYS A 260 -10.72 23.82 -3.25
C LYS A 260 -9.39 23.29 -3.79
N SER A 261 -8.39 24.16 -3.97
CA SER A 261 -7.04 23.74 -4.38
C SER A 261 -6.40 22.83 -3.33
N LEU A 262 -6.44 23.24 -2.06
CA LEU A 262 -5.88 22.45 -0.96
C LEU A 262 -6.55 21.07 -0.84
N ALA A 263 -7.87 21.00 -1.07
CA ALA A 263 -8.60 19.73 -1.08
C ALA A 263 -8.16 18.80 -2.23
N ALA A 264 -7.83 19.37 -3.40
CA ALA A 264 -7.29 18.61 -4.52
C ALA A 264 -5.87 18.09 -4.22
N ASP A 265 -5.01 18.94 -3.65
CA ASP A 265 -3.65 18.57 -3.25
C ASP A 265 -3.65 17.48 -2.17
N HIS A 266 -4.55 17.59 -1.18
CA HIS A 266 -4.72 16.56 -0.15
C HIS A 266 -5.17 15.22 -0.73
N LYS A 267 -6.10 15.23 -1.70
CA LYS A 267 -6.51 14.03 -2.41
C LYS A 267 -5.33 13.40 -3.17
N GLN A 268 -4.55 14.21 -3.89
CA GLN A 268 -3.35 13.74 -4.60
C GLN A 268 -2.31 13.14 -3.65
N ALA A 269 -2.12 13.73 -2.46
CA ALA A 269 -1.23 13.20 -1.44
C ALA A 269 -1.70 11.83 -0.91
N ILE A 270 -3.01 11.65 -0.68
CA ILE A 270 -3.59 10.35 -0.30
C ILE A 270 -3.35 9.30 -1.39
N ASP A 271 -3.61 9.64 -2.65
CA ASP A 271 -3.43 8.72 -3.78
C ASP A 271 -1.95 8.32 -3.95
N SER A 272 -1.04 9.29 -3.74
CA SER A 272 0.41 9.07 -3.75
C SER A 272 0.86 8.17 -2.59
N GLN A 273 0.31 8.38 -1.38
CA GLN A 273 0.58 7.54 -0.22
C GLN A 273 0.11 6.10 -0.43
N ALA A 274 -1.07 5.91 -1.02
CA ALA A 274 -1.59 4.58 -1.37
C ALA A 274 -0.65 3.85 -2.34
N THR A 275 -0.16 4.56 -3.35
CA THR A 275 0.79 4.03 -4.35
C THR A 275 2.11 3.62 -3.69
N LEU A 276 2.71 4.49 -2.87
CA LEU A 276 3.95 4.19 -2.14
C LEU A 276 3.76 3.02 -1.15
N SER A 277 2.59 2.89 -0.53
CA SER A 277 2.30 1.74 0.35
C SER A 277 2.21 0.43 -0.42
N ALA A 278 1.65 0.45 -1.63
CA ALA A 278 1.63 -0.72 -2.51
C ALA A 278 3.04 -1.11 -2.98
N GLU A 279 3.86 -0.13 -3.39
CA GLU A 279 5.27 -0.34 -3.76
C GLU A 279 6.09 -0.90 -2.60
N LYS A 280 5.92 -0.36 -1.39
CA LYS A 280 6.59 -0.88 -0.18
C LYS A 280 6.24 -2.34 0.07
N THR A 281 4.97 -2.72 -0.11
CA THR A 281 4.50 -4.10 0.09
C THR A 281 5.09 -5.03 -0.96
N ALA A 282 5.15 -4.59 -2.22
CA ALA A 282 5.77 -5.34 -3.31
C ALA A 282 7.28 -5.54 -3.10
N LEU A 283 8.00 -4.48 -2.71
CA LEU A 283 9.43 -4.55 -2.38
C LEU A 283 9.71 -5.45 -1.19
N HIS A 284 8.85 -5.44 -0.16
CA HIS A 284 8.98 -6.33 0.98
C HIS A 284 8.82 -7.80 0.56
N SER A 285 7.81 -8.10 -0.27
CA SER A 285 7.60 -9.44 -0.81
C SER A 285 8.81 -9.91 -1.64
N LEU A 286 9.36 -9.03 -2.49
CA LEU A 286 10.59 -9.32 -3.24
C LEU A 286 11.77 -9.62 -2.31
N TRP A 287 11.96 -8.79 -1.28
CA TRP A 287 13.01 -8.99 -0.29
C TRP A 287 12.87 -10.34 0.44
N GLU A 288 11.66 -10.73 0.85
CA GLU A 288 11.40 -12.03 1.47
C GLU A 288 11.75 -13.20 0.53
N THR A 289 11.38 -13.10 -0.75
CA THR A 289 11.73 -14.15 -1.73
C THR A 289 13.23 -14.27 -1.96
N GLU A 290 13.96 -13.15 -2.03
CA GLU A 290 15.43 -13.16 -2.14
C GLU A 290 16.09 -13.68 -0.86
N HIS A 291 15.54 -13.34 0.31
CA HIS A 291 16.00 -13.88 1.58
C HIS A 291 15.83 -15.41 1.64
N GLU A 292 14.69 -15.95 1.17
CA GLU A 292 14.48 -17.40 1.07
C GLU A 292 15.46 -18.07 0.09
N LYS A 293 15.76 -17.44 -1.05
CA LYS A 293 16.77 -17.93 -1.99
C LYS A 293 18.16 -17.96 -1.36
N CYS A 294 18.56 -16.92 -0.64
CA CYS A 294 19.82 -16.87 0.10
C CYS A 294 19.91 -17.98 1.16
N ALA A 295 18.81 -18.25 1.88
CA ALA A 295 18.76 -19.36 2.84
C ALA A 295 18.96 -20.73 2.14
N LYS A 296 18.26 -20.98 1.03
CA LYS A 296 18.44 -22.22 0.23
C LYS A 296 19.87 -22.38 -0.30
N LEU A 297 20.46 -21.30 -0.82
CA LEU A 297 21.85 -21.31 -1.28
C LEU A 297 22.83 -21.58 -0.13
N SER A 298 22.58 -21.02 1.06
CA SER A 298 23.37 -21.30 2.25
C SER A 298 23.31 -22.79 2.64
N ASP A 299 22.12 -23.38 2.63
CA ASP A 299 21.94 -24.81 2.90
C ASP A 299 22.63 -25.69 1.86
N ASP A 300 22.52 -25.35 0.57
CA ASP A 300 23.17 -26.09 -0.50
C ASP A 300 24.69 -25.96 -0.47
N LEU A 301 25.22 -24.79 -0.09
CA LEU A 301 26.64 -24.58 0.13
C LEU A 301 27.15 -25.45 1.28
N GLU A 302 26.38 -25.60 2.36
CA GLU A 302 26.73 -26.49 3.48
C GLU A 302 26.70 -27.97 3.06
N LYS A 303 25.71 -28.40 2.26
CA LYS A 303 25.70 -29.75 1.66
C LYS A 303 26.92 -30.00 0.78
N LEU A 304 27.33 -29.01 -0.03
CA LEU A 304 28.52 -29.10 -0.87
C LEU A 304 29.80 -29.19 -0.04
N ARG A 305 29.91 -28.45 1.06
CA ARG A 305 31.02 -28.57 2.02
C ARG A 305 31.10 -29.98 2.62
N LEU A 306 29.96 -30.55 3.03
CA LEU A 306 29.91 -31.92 3.56
C LEU A 306 30.35 -32.94 2.50
N ARG A 307 29.87 -32.83 1.26
CA ARG A 307 30.30 -33.70 0.15
C ARG A 307 31.79 -33.54 -0.14
N HIS A 308 32.31 -32.32 -0.14
CA HIS A 308 33.74 -32.08 -0.32
C HIS A 308 34.57 -32.75 0.79
N ALA A 309 34.16 -32.62 2.06
CA ALA A 309 34.81 -33.29 3.18
C ALA A 309 34.78 -34.83 3.03
N GLU A 310 33.67 -35.40 2.55
CA GLU A 310 33.59 -36.82 2.23
C GLU A 310 34.55 -37.23 1.10
N THR A 311 34.63 -36.44 0.03
CA THR A 311 35.58 -36.72 -1.07
C THR A 311 37.02 -36.66 -0.60
N GLU A 312 37.39 -35.74 0.29
CA GLU A 312 38.73 -35.68 0.89
C GLU A 312 39.00 -36.88 1.80
N ARG A 313 38.01 -37.32 2.58
CA ARG A 313 38.10 -38.56 3.36
C ARG A 313 38.31 -39.78 2.45
N LEU A 314 37.58 -39.89 1.35
CA LEU A 314 37.76 -40.98 0.39
C LEU A 314 39.12 -40.92 -0.32
N ARG A 315 39.62 -39.73 -0.65
CA ARG A 315 40.97 -39.54 -1.21
C ARG A 315 42.06 -39.99 -0.24
N THR A 316 41.97 -39.57 1.02
CA THR A 316 42.93 -39.98 2.06
C THR A 316 42.88 -41.49 2.31
N GLU A 317 41.69 -42.10 2.32
CA GLU A 317 41.52 -43.54 2.42
C GLU A 317 42.08 -44.29 1.20
N LEU A 318 41.84 -43.80 -0.02
CA LEU A 318 42.43 -44.36 -1.23
C LEU A 318 43.96 -44.30 -1.21
N ALA A 319 44.53 -43.16 -0.80
CA ALA A 319 45.97 -43.01 -0.65
C ALA A 319 46.54 -43.99 0.39
N ARG A 320 45.82 -44.21 1.50
CA ARG A 320 46.16 -45.21 2.53
C ARG A 320 46.16 -46.62 1.93
N GLN A 321 45.13 -46.99 1.17
CA GLN A 321 45.04 -48.30 0.51
C GLN A 321 46.13 -48.49 -0.55
N GLN A 322 46.42 -47.47 -1.35
CA GLN A 322 47.52 -47.50 -2.33
C GLN A 322 48.88 -47.70 -1.66
N SER A 323 49.13 -47.01 -0.53
CA SER A 323 50.34 -47.21 0.27
C SER A 323 50.43 -48.65 0.82
N GLN A 324 49.32 -49.20 1.34
CA GLN A 324 49.25 -50.58 1.81
C GLN A 324 49.49 -51.59 0.69
N ALA A 325 48.85 -51.44 -0.47
CA ALA A 325 49.03 -52.30 -1.63
C ALA A 325 50.48 -52.24 -2.13
N THR A 326 51.09 -51.05 -2.16
CA THR A 326 52.50 -50.87 -2.53
C THR A 326 53.42 -51.58 -1.54
N ALA A 327 53.14 -51.49 -0.23
CA ALA A 327 53.90 -52.19 0.80
C ALA A 327 53.77 -53.72 0.67
N GLN A 328 52.56 -54.23 0.46
CA GLN A 328 52.31 -55.65 0.22
C GLN A 328 53.01 -56.15 -1.05
N TRP A 329 52.98 -55.37 -2.13
CA TRP A 329 53.67 -55.72 -3.37
C TRP A 329 55.19 -55.79 -3.16
N ARG A 330 55.77 -54.82 -2.44
CA ARG A 330 57.20 -54.86 -2.07
C ARG A 330 57.54 -56.06 -1.20
N GLN A 331 56.67 -56.39 -0.24
CA GLN A 331 56.82 -57.59 0.58
C GLN A 331 56.81 -58.85 -0.28
N ALA A 332 55.81 -59.00 -1.15
CA ALA A 332 55.71 -60.14 -2.06
C ALA A 332 56.91 -60.24 -3.02
N GLN A 333 57.45 -59.11 -3.48
CA GLN A 333 58.66 -59.08 -4.31
C GLN A 333 59.89 -59.53 -3.51
N SER A 334 60.00 -59.12 -2.25
CA SER A 334 61.03 -59.61 -1.33
C SER A 334 60.90 -61.11 -1.08
N ASP A 335 59.68 -61.59 -0.81
CA ASP A 335 59.40 -63.01 -0.56
C ASP A 335 59.70 -63.86 -1.79
N LEU A 336 59.36 -63.38 -2.99
CA LEU A 336 59.73 -64.02 -4.27
C LEU A 336 61.24 -64.08 -4.44
N LYS A 337 61.98 -63.02 -4.08
CA LYS A 337 63.44 -63.01 -4.13
C LYS A 337 64.04 -64.04 -3.17
N ILE A 338 63.55 -64.07 -1.92
CA ILE A 338 63.95 -65.07 -0.92
C ILE A 338 63.63 -66.48 -1.42
N SER A 339 62.45 -66.70 -2.00
CA SER A 339 62.07 -68.00 -2.55
C SER A 339 62.92 -68.41 -3.76
N ALA A 340 63.31 -67.46 -4.61
CA ALA A 340 64.19 -67.73 -5.75
C ALA A 340 65.60 -68.10 -5.26
N GLU A 341 66.14 -67.35 -4.29
CA GLU A 341 67.41 -67.67 -3.62
C GLU A 341 67.36 -69.04 -2.94
N ALA A 342 66.26 -69.35 -2.25
CA ALA A 342 66.03 -70.66 -1.64
C ALA A 342 65.97 -71.77 -2.69
N HIS A 343 65.28 -71.55 -3.81
CA HIS A 343 65.20 -72.52 -4.91
C HIS A 343 66.57 -72.76 -5.55
N ASP A 344 67.39 -71.72 -5.76
CA ASP A 344 68.76 -71.86 -6.28
C ASP A 344 69.68 -72.57 -5.28
N ALA A 345 69.53 -72.32 -3.98
CA ALA A 345 70.20 -73.07 -2.92
C ALA A 345 69.78 -74.56 -2.94
N LEU A 346 68.50 -74.84 -3.19
CA LEU A 346 67.97 -76.20 -3.28
C LEU A 346 68.46 -76.92 -4.55
N LYS A 347 68.55 -76.19 -5.68
CA LYS A 347 69.08 -76.68 -6.95
C LYS A 347 70.58 -76.99 -6.86
N THR A 348 71.36 -76.11 -6.22
CA THR A 348 72.79 -76.35 -5.98
C THR A 348 73.01 -77.51 -5.02
N SER A 349 72.25 -77.59 -3.93
CA SER A 349 72.25 -78.74 -3.01
C SER A 349 71.88 -80.04 -3.73
N SER A 350 70.84 -80.04 -4.57
CA SER A 350 70.43 -81.18 -5.39
C SER A 350 71.52 -81.61 -6.38
N ALA A 351 72.18 -80.66 -7.06
CA ALA A 351 73.30 -80.93 -7.96
C ALA A 351 74.50 -81.54 -7.21
N LEU A 352 74.82 -81.02 -6.02
CA LEU A 352 75.88 -81.54 -5.14
C LEU A 352 75.55 -82.98 -4.70
N THR A 353 74.30 -83.22 -4.29
CA THR A 353 73.80 -84.53 -3.88
C THR A 353 73.84 -85.52 -5.04
N LYS A 354 73.44 -85.11 -6.25
CA LYS A 354 73.54 -85.92 -7.46
C LYS A 354 75.00 -86.26 -7.80
N LYS A 355 75.92 -85.30 -7.65
CA LYS A 355 77.36 -85.52 -7.85
C LYS A 355 77.90 -86.52 -6.82
N ASN A 356 77.55 -86.37 -5.54
CA ASN A 356 77.96 -87.28 -4.47
C ASN A 356 77.38 -88.69 -4.67
N LEU A 357 76.11 -88.80 -5.07
CA LEU A 357 75.49 -90.08 -5.42
C LEU A 357 76.16 -90.72 -6.63
N SER A 358 76.45 -89.96 -7.70
CA SER A 358 77.16 -90.47 -8.88
C SER A 358 78.57 -90.98 -8.54
N PHE A 359 79.27 -90.29 -7.63
CA PHE A 359 80.57 -90.71 -7.13
C PHE A 359 80.47 -92.00 -6.31
N SER A 360 79.49 -92.10 -5.40
CA SER A 360 79.24 -93.32 -4.63
C SER A 360 78.82 -94.50 -5.51
N VAL A 361 77.98 -94.27 -6.53
CA VAL A 361 77.60 -95.30 -7.51
C VAL A 361 78.80 -95.75 -8.34
N ALA A 362 79.65 -94.83 -8.80
CA ALA A 362 80.88 -95.17 -9.52
C ALA A 362 81.84 -96.00 -8.63
N LYS A 363 81.98 -95.63 -7.36
CA LYS A 363 82.78 -96.37 -6.38
C LYS A 363 82.24 -97.80 -6.15
N LEU A 364 80.93 -97.94 -5.93
CA LEU A 364 80.27 -99.24 -5.74
C LEU A 364 80.36 -100.10 -7.01
N THR A 365 80.23 -99.49 -8.19
CA THR A 365 80.39 -100.18 -9.49
C THR A 365 81.84 -100.68 -9.67
N GLY A 366 82.82 -99.88 -9.24
CA GLY A 366 84.22 -100.30 -9.19
C GLY A 366 84.45 -101.51 -8.29
N GLN A 367 83.83 -101.53 -7.11
CA GLN A 367 83.90 -102.65 -6.17
C GLN A 367 83.23 -103.92 -6.74
N LEU A 368 82.04 -103.79 -7.34
CA LEU A 368 81.33 -104.89 -7.97
C LEU A 368 82.12 -105.54 -9.12
N ASN A 369 82.82 -104.72 -9.92
CA ASN A 369 83.65 -105.21 -11.01
C ASN A 369 84.94 -105.89 -10.53
N ALA A 370 85.46 -105.53 -9.35
CA ALA A 370 86.60 -106.21 -8.74
C ALA A 370 86.18 -107.59 -8.22
N GLU A 371 85.04 -107.67 -7.52
CA GLU A 371 84.39 -108.92 -7.09
C GLU A 371 84.14 -109.86 -8.28
N ARG A 372 83.62 -109.33 -9.40
CA ARG A 372 83.36 -110.13 -10.61
C ARG A 372 84.63 -110.72 -11.21
N ARG A 373 85.75 -109.99 -11.22
CA ARG A 373 87.05 -110.52 -11.67
C ARG A 373 87.60 -111.59 -10.73
N ALA A 374 87.40 -111.44 -9.42
CA ALA A 374 87.77 -112.48 -8.46
C ALA A 374 86.97 -113.77 -8.68
N TYR A 375 85.66 -113.64 -8.94
CA TYR A 375 84.78 -114.76 -9.29
C TYR A 375 85.21 -115.46 -10.60
N ASP A 376 85.52 -114.69 -11.65
CA ASP A 376 85.98 -115.26 -12.93
C ASP A 376 87.35 -115.96 -12.79
N GLY A 377 88.22 -115.47 -11.88
CA GLY A 377 89.47 -116.14 -11.49
C GLY A 377 89.22 -117.51 -10.85
N LEU A 378 88.36 -117.57 -9.84
CA LEU A 378 87.97 -118.82 -9.18
C LEU A 378 87.31 -119.82 -10.13
N ARG A 379 86.51 -119.34 -11.09
CA ARG A 379 85.88 -120.18 -12.12
C ARG A 379 86.91 -120.81 -13.06
N LYS A 380 88.01 -120.11 -13.37
CA LYS A 380 89.12 -120.63 -14.17
C LYS A 380 89.88 -121.74 -13.43
N GLU A 381 90.14 -121.54 -12.14
CA GLU A 381 90.81 -122.55 -11.30
C GLU A 381 89.97 -123.83 -11.17
N LEU A 382 88.65 -123.69 -11.02
CA LEU A 382 87.74 -124.84 -10.96
C LEU A 382 87.72 -125.66 -12.26
N ASN A 383 87.77 -125.00 -13.42
CA ASN A 383 87.83 -125.68 -14.72
C ASN A 383 89.17 -126.39 -14.93
N ASN A 384 90.28 -125.83 -14.45
CA ASN A 384 91.59 -126.49 -14.50
C ASN A 384 91.62 -127.75 -13.62
N ALA A 385 91.03 -127.70 -12.42
CA ALA A 385 90.90 -128.87 -11.55
C ALA A 385 90.02 -129.97 -12.18
N LYS A 386 88.99 -129.58 -12.93
CA LYS A 386 88.10 -130.52 -13.64
C LYS A 386 88.82 -131.23 -14.80
N SER A 387 89.73 -130.57 -15.50
CA SER A 387 90.51 -131.17 -16.59
C SER A 387 91.56 -132.18 -16.09
N SER A 388 92.26 -131.90 -14.97
CA SER A 388 93.20 -132.87 -14.38
C SER A 388 92.50 -134.12 -13.79
N LEU A 389 91.23 -134.00 -13.40
CA LEU A 389 90.44 -135.15 -12.96
C LEU A 389 90.03 -136.07 -14.13
N LEU A 390 89.83 -135.49 -15.32
CA LEU A 390 89.51 -136.25 -16.54
C LEU A 390 90.74 -136.97 -17.12
N GLU A 391 91.95 -136.40 -17.01
CA GLU A 391 93.19 -137.08 -17.42
C GLU A 391 93.51 -138.31 -16.56
N THR A 392 93.33 -138.21 -15.23
CA THR A 392 93.55 -139.34 -14.31
C THR A 392 92.51 -140.46 -14.49
N GLN A 393 91.34 -140.15 -15.03
CA GLN A 393 90.28 -141.13 -15.33
C GLN A 393 90.51 -141.87 -16.67
N VAL A 394 91.30 -141.31 -17.58
CA VAL A 394 91.71 -141.97 -18.84
C VAL A 394 92.89 -142.93 -18.62
N GLU A 395 93.83 -142.58 -17.73
CA GLU A 395 94.97 -143.45 -17.40
C GLU A 395 94.56 -144.73 -16.65
N LEU A 396 93.50 -144.69 -15.85
CA LEU A 396 92.93 -145.89 -15.21
C LEU A 396 92.20 -146.83 -16.20
N GLY A 397 91.73 -146.33 -17.34
CA GLY A 397 91.08 -147.15 -18.38
C GLY A 397 92.05 -147.95 -19.25
N ILE A 398 93.30 -147.51 -19.39
CA ILE A 398 94.32 -148.19 -20.20
C ILE A 398 94.92 -149.39 -19.44
N LEU A 399 95.07 -149.29 -18.11
CA LEU A 399 95.58 -150.39 -17.28
C LEU A 399 94.57 -151.54 -17.07
N GLN A 400 93.29 -151.31 -17.38
CA GLN A 400 92.23 -152.32 -17.26
C GLN A 400 92.05 -153.14 -18.56
N GLY A 401 92.46 -152.61 -19.72
CA GLY A 401 92.41 -153.31 -21.01
C GLY A 401 93.55 -154.30 -21.27
N ASP A 402 94.72 -154.10 -20.66
CA ASP A 402 95.88 -154.98 -20.87
C ASP A 402 95.83 -156.26 -20.00
N ILE A 403 95.01 -156.29 -18.95
CA ILE A 403 94.78 -157.49 -18.12
C ILE A 403 93.79 -158.45 -18.80
N GLU A 404 92.83 -157.93 -19.57
CA GLU A 404 91.80 -158.74 -20.25
C GLU A 404 92.30 -159.37 -21.58
N ALA A 405 93.39 -158.85 -22.18
CA ALA A 405 93.97 -159.38 -23.41
C ALA A 405 94.95 -160.56 -23.20
N GLN A 406 95.33 -160.88 -21.95
CA GLN A 406 96.22 -162.01 -21.63
C GLN A 406 95.47 -163.30 -21.25
N GLU A 407 94.16 -163.25 -21.01
CA GLU A 407 93.35 -164.42 -20.61
C GLU A 407 92.57 -165.09 -21.78
N MET A 408 92.56 -164.48 -22.97
CA MET A 408 91.75 -164.93 -24.13
C MET A 408 92.46 -165.87 -25.14
N THR A 409 93.73 -166.20 -24.94
CA THR A 409 94.48 -167.17 -25.80
C THR A 409 94.84 -168.45 -25.05
N ALA A 410 94.09 -168.82 -24.02
CA ALA A 410 94.20 -170.10 -23.35
C ALA A 410 92.87 -170.57 -22.74
N ALA A 411 91.88 -170.88 -23.58
CA ALA A 411 91.10 -172.14 -23.51
C ALA A 411 89.76 -172.07 -24.27
N GLN A 412 89.82 -172.18 -25.59
CA GLN A 412 88.70 -172.66 -26.40
C GLN A 412 89.09 -173.94 -27.18
N ASN A 413 89.94 -174.80 -26.59
CA ASN A 413 90.20 -176.15 -27.13
C ASN A 413 90.77 -177.09 -26.07
N ALA A 414 89.91 -177.66 -25.22
CA ALA A 414 89.49 -179.05 -25.46
C ALA A 414 88.82 -179.66 -24.22
N THR A 415 87.55 -180.05 -24.41
CA THR A 415 86.95 -181.16 -23.65
C THR A 415 86.12 -182.03 -24.60
N VAL A 416 86.80 -182.76 -25.50
CA VAL A 416 86.32 -184.03 -26.10
C VAL A 416 87.56 -184.90 -26.34
N ALA A 417 87.89 -185.79 -25.40
CA ALA A 417 88.56 -187.07 -25.66
C ALA A 417 88.87 -187.79 -24.34
N SER A 418 87.97 -188.71 -23.96
CA SER A 418 88.35 -189.98 -23.35
C SER A 418 87.93 -191.09 -24.33
N ALA A 419 88.89 -191.57 -25.11
CA ALA A 419 88.92 -192.92 -25.64
C ALA A 419 90.27 -193.51 -25.22
N VAL A 420 90.22 -194.69 -24.59
CA VAL A 420 91.29 -195.42 -23.90
C VAL A 420 91.65 -194.91 -22.50
N SER A 421 91.66 -195.72 -21.46
CA SER A 421 90.67 -196.66 -20.95
C SER A 421 90.73 -196.53 -19.42
N ASN A 422 90.49 -195.35 -18.82
CA ASN A 422 90.23 -194.00 -19.39
C ASN A 422 90.82 -192.88 -18.48
N GLN A 423 91.82 -193.21 -17.66
CA GLN A 423 92.39 -192.53 -16.47
C GLN A 423 92.63 -190.99 -16.53
N LYS A 424 91.98 -190.20 -15.64
CA LYS A 424 92.23 -188.76 -15.34
C LYS A 424 91.36 -188.35 -14.12
N TRP A 425 91.70 -187.51 -13.13
CA TRP A 425 92.36 -186.19 -13.14
C TRP A 425 92.96 -185.88 -11.74
N HIS A 426 94.19 -185.35 -11.71
CA HIS A 426 95.01 -185.03 -10.54
C HIS A 426 95.45 -183.55 -10.60
N LEU A 427 95.57 -182.89 -9.43
CA LEU A 427 96.68 -182.01 -8.94
C LEU A 427 97.01 -180.74 -9.77
N THR A 428 97.37 -179.56 -9.22
CA THR A 428 98.36 -179.21 -8.16
C THR A 428 98.29 -177.66 -8.00
N LYS A 429 98.21 -177.02 -6.82
CA LYS A 429 99.32 -176.59 -5.93
C LYS A 429 100.20 -175.43 -6.50
N ASN A 430 100.31 -174.29 -5.81
CA ASN A 430 101.52 -173.90 -5.03
C ASN A 430 101.66 -172.39 -4.69
N LEU A 431 102.01 -172.17 -3.43
CA LEU A 431 102.78 -171.05 -2.89
C LEU A 431 104.27 -171.16 -3.28
N SER A 432 104.97 -170.03 -3.44
CA SER A 432 106.30 -169.71 -2.82
C SER A 432 106.93 -168.45 -3.47
N VAL A 433 107.30 -167.37 -2.76
CA VAL A 433 108.53 -167.08 -1.95
C VAL A 433 109.54 -166.19 -2.70
N GLY A 434 110.04 -165.16 -1.98
CA GLY A 434 111.32 -164.46 -2.24
C GLY A 434 111.22 -162.96 -1.97
N PHE A 435 111.33 -162.38 -0.76
CA PHE A 435 112.36 -162.45 0.29
C PHE A 435 113.62 -161.60 0.03
N LYS A 436 113.74 -160.49 0.78
CA LYS A 436 114.91 -159.84 1.42
C LYS A 436 114.55 -158.37 1.68
N GLY A 437 114.75 -157.73 2.82
CA GLY A 437 115.37 -158.02 4.12
C GLY A 437 115.28 -156.69 4.90
N ALA A 438 114.75 -156.68 6.11
CA ALA A 438 115.53 -156.63 7.35
C ALA A 438 116.31 -155.31 7.60
N LEU A 439 115.88 -154.55 8.63
CA LEU A 439 116.65 -153.86 9.69
C LEU A 439 115.92 -152.57 10.10
N LYS A 440 115.35 -152.48 11.30
CA LYS A 440 115.98 -152.32 12.63
C LYS A 440 116.43 -150.87 12.94
N ARG A 441 115.70 -150.33 13.92
CA ARG A 441 116.17 -149.66 15.14
C ARG A 441 116.57 -148.18 15.05
N GLN A 442 116.13 -147.49 16.11
CA GLN A 442 116.63 -146.25 16.71
C GLN A 442 115.87 -144.94 16.43
N TRP A 443 115.49 -144.35 17.58
CA TRP A 443 115.50 -142.93 17.92
C TRP A 443 114.31 -142.04 17.51
N LYS A 444 113.80 -141.06 18.28
CA LYS A 444 113.93 -140.57 19.68
C LYS A 444 113.78 -139.05 19.61
N ARG A 445 112.70 -138.53 20.25
CA ARG A 445 112.48 -137.13 20.68
C ARG A 445 112.25 -136.12 19.52
N PHE A 446 111.48 -135.04 19.65
CA PHE A 446 111.20 -134.07 20.73
C PHE A 446 109.85 -133.42 20.33
N GLY A 447 108.91 -133.02 21.19
CA GLY A 447 109.03 -132.63 22.58
C GLY A 447 108.18 -131.37 22.79
N ASP A 448 107.43 -131.38 23.87
CA ASP A 448 106.66 -130.29 24.44
C ASP A 448 107.42 -128.96 24.56
N LEU A 449 106.65 -127.92 24.89
CA LEU A 449 107.02 -126.84 25.81
C LEU A 449 108.07 -125.82 25.30
N ILE A 450 107.65 -124.54 25.13
CA ILE A 450 108.08 -123.38 25.96
C ILE A 450 107.83 -122.00 25.30
N LYS A 451 107.01 -121.19 26.00
CA LYS A 451 107.15 -119.76 26.34
C LYS A 451 107.21 -118.72 25.21
N SER A 452 106.23 -117.81 25.16
CA SER A 452 106.16 -116.51 25.90
C SER A 452 106.26 -115.38 24.88
N VAL A 453 105.49 -114.29 24.92
CA VAL A 453 105.39 -113.22 25.92
C VAL A 453 104.15 -112.42 25.48
N LYS A 454 103.05 -112.30 26.24
CA LYS A 454 102.82 -111.51 27.47
C LYS A 454 102.86 -109.99 27.24
N VAL A 455 101.96 -109.30 27.94
CA VAL A 455 102.00 -107.88 28.37
C VAL A 455 101.16 -106.91 27.51
N ARG A 456 99.91 -106.62 27.94
CA ARG A 456 99.42 -105.39 28.66
C ARG A 456 99.19 -104.21 27.69
N ASN A 457 98.33 -103.21 27.89
CA ASN A 457 97.59 -102.62 29.02
C ASN A 457 96.55 -101.66 28.38
N ARG A 458 95.28 -101.60 28.81
CA ARG A 458 94.65 -100.65 29.77
C ARG A 458 94.45 -99.18 29.33
N GLY A 459 93.23 -98.70 29.63
CA GLY A 459 92.88 -97.32 30.05
C GLY A 459 92.06 -96.55 29.01
N ALA A 460 90.78 -96.15 29.16
CA ALA A 460 89.99 -95.50 30.22
C ALA A 460 90.02 -93.95 30.23
N CYS A 461 88.84 -93.35 30.48
CA CYS A 461 88.50 -91.97 30.91
C CYS A 461 88.21 -90.92 29.80
N SER A 462 86.95 -90.44 29.70
CA SER A 462 86.39 -89.13 30.18
C SER A 462 86.89 -87.93 29.36
N GLY A 463 86.13 -86.94 28.88
CA GLY A 463 85.00 -86.19 29.43
C GLY A 463 85.29 -84.69 29.18
N ASP A 464 84.28 -83.96 28.70
CA ASP A 464 84.01 -82.50 28.78
C ASP A 464 84.94 -81.38 28.26
N SER A 465 84.24 -80.29 27.87
CA SER A 465 84.59 -78.84 27.81
C SER A 465 84.97 -78.30 26.40
N VAL A 466 84.19 -77.46 25.70
CA VAL A 466 83.68 -76.08 25.95
C VAL A 466 84.56 -74.98 25.32
N GLU A 467 83.91 -74.18 24.43
CA GLU A 467 84.05 -72.75 24.12
C GLU A 467 85.09 -72.10 23.16
N MET A 468 84.53 -71.08 22.46
CA MET A 468 85.06 -69.88 21.79
C MET A 468 85.77 -70.07 20.43
N VAL A 469 85.42 -69.34 19.35
CA VAL A 469 84.91 -67.95 19.17
C VAL A 469 83.80 -67.91 18.10
#